data_AF-A0A7J6NSW8-F1
#
_entry.id   AF-A0A7J6NSW8-F1
#
_cell.length_a   1.000
_cell.length_b   1.000
_cell.length_c   1.000
_cell.angle_alpha   90.00
_cell.angle_beta   90.00
_cell.angle_gamma   90.00
#
_symmetry.space_group_name_H-M   'P 1'
#
loop_
_entity.id
_entity.type
_entity.pdbx_description
1 polymer ?
#
loop_
_entity_poly.entity_id
_entity_poly.type
_entity_poly.pdbx_seq_one_letter_code
_entity_poly.pdbx_strand_id
1 'polypeptide(L)'
;MATGFVAALQDPEKRKIWLADNMDNIRFWGIFTLVGLVLFYLSSDWDFSMLLTISSMISMFSFLMVVVKIETSKSVSGVSLKMFECYTLVSACRLMSIIPFEGYLPYDRSGDWLYQLTEAISLCLAGTVVYFCRVRYRATYEAGADTFKHVYLMIIALVLAVIFHPSLNAFMPADIAWTYALYLESVTVLPQLFMFQKQGKVQAFTSHFLAGQALSRVCSFIFWWSSYKELNDPKYPTKAYVGYWVMLMQLLQLIVMGDFIYHYINCLRKGVPVTFILSDAV
;
A
#
# COMPACT_ATOMS: atom_id res chain seq x y z
N MET A 1 6.84 -31.30 14.91
CA MET A 1 7.10 -30.61 16.19
C MET A 1 6.72 -29.15 15.98
N ALA A 2 5.53 -28.74 16.40
CA ALA A 2 5.03 -27.40 16.10
C ALA A 2 5.73 -26.36 17.00
N THR A 3 6.79 -25.75 16.48
CA THR A 3 7.43 -24.59 17.12
C THR A 3 6.97 -23.35 16.37
N GLY A 4 5.96 -22.66 16.91
CA GLY A 4 5.37 -21.47 16.30
C GLY A 4 4.06 -21.07 16.98
N PHE A 5 3.61 -19.84 16.72
CA PHE A 5 2.38 -19.19 17.20
C PHE A 5 1.16 -20.12 17.35
N VAL A 6 1.00 -21.09 16.45
CA VAL A 6 -0.08 -22.10 16.46
C VAL A 6 -0.01 -23.02 17.68
N ALA A 7 1.19 -23.43 18.13
CA ALA A 7 1.37 -24.25 19.33
C ALA A 7 1.12 -23.46 20.63
N ALA A 8 1.40 -22.14 20.63
CA ALA A 8 1.09 -21.26 21.76
C ALA A 8 -0.43 -21.04 21.93
N LEU A 9 -1.21 -21.11 20.83
CA LEU A 9 -2.67 -21.01 20.85
C LEU A 9 -3.38 -22.33 21.22
N GLN A 10 -2.71 -23.48 21.02
CA GLN A 10 -3.24 -24.80 21.38
C GLN A 10 -3.13 -25.09 22.87
N ASP A 11 -2.11 -24.54 23.55
CA ASP A 11 -1.93 -24.67 24.99
C ASP A 11 -2.73 -23.57 25.74
N PRO A 12 -3.73 -23.93 26.55
CA PRO A 12 -4.62 -22.96 27.19
C PRO A 12 -3.92 -22.02 28.17
N GLU A 13 -2.81 -22.44 28.78
CA GLU A 13 -2.00 -21.59 29.69
C GLU A 13 -1.19 -20.57 28.88
N LYS A 14 -0.47 -21.02 27.85
CA LYS A 14 0.31 -20.14 26.97
C LYS A 14 -0.56 -19.16 26.20
N ARG A 15 -1.77 -19.58 25.80
CA ARG A 15 -2.75 -18.71 25.16
C ARG A 15 -3.22 -17.58 26.10
N LYS A 16 -3.46 -17.88 27.38
CA LYS A 16 -3.85 -16.86 28.37
C LYS A 16 -2.74 -15.83 28.57
N ILE A 17 -1.50 -16.28 28.72
CA ILE A 17 -0.33 -15.41 28.88
C ILE A 17 -0.16 -14.53 27.63
N TRP A 18 -0.19 -15.13 26.44
CA TRP A 18 -0.09 -14.39 25.18
C TRP A 18 -1.21 -13.36 24.99
N LEU A 19 -2.45 -13.73 25.32
CA LEU A 19 -3.59 -12.81 25.25
C LEU A 19 -3.43 -11.66 26.24
N ALA A 20 -2.97 -11.93 27.46
CA ALA A 20 -2.71 -10.89 28.45
C ALA A 20 -1.63 -9.91 27.96
N ASP A 21 -0.52 -10.42 27.43
CA ASP A 21 0.60 -9.61 26.95
C ASP A 21 0.27 -8.76 25.71
N ASN A 22 -0.72 -9.18 24.92
CA ASN A 22 -1.12 -8.50 23.68
C ASN A 22 -2.50 -7.83 23.76
N MET A 23 -3.15 -7.84 24.92
CA MET A 23 -4.54 -7.40 25.08
C MET A 23 -4.74 -5.95 24.63
N ASP A 24 -3.82 -5.05 24.97
CA ASP A 24 -3.93 -3.64 24.63
C ASP A 24 -3.76 -3.40 23.13
N ASN A 25 -2.85 -4.13 22.48
CA ASN A 25 -2.71 -4.11 21.02
C ASN A 25 -3.96 -4.68 20.33
N ILE A 26 -4.49 -5.80 20.83
CA ILE A 26 -5.71 -6.42 20.30
C ILE A 26 -6.90 -5.47 20.45
N ARG A 27 -7.04 -4.80 21.60
CA ARG A 27 -8.09 -3.81 21.84
C ARG A 27 -7.94 -2.61 20.92
N PHE A 28 -6.75 -2.02 20.83
CA PHE A 28 -6.49 -0.86 19.99
C PHE A 28 -6.79 -1.15 18.51
N TRP A 29 -6.21 -2.21 17.96
CA TRP A 29 -6.42 -2.59 16.56
C TRP A 29 -7.83 -3.11 16.29
N GLY A 30 -8.43 -3.82 17.24
CA GLY A 30 -9.81 -4.30 17.16
C GLY A 30 -10.81 -3.17 17.13
N ILE A 31 -10.68 -2.17 18.02
CA ILE A 31 -11.53 -0.97 18.04
C ILE A 31 -11.32 -0.16 16.77
N PHE A 32 -10.06 0.08 16.36
CA PHE A 32 -9.77 0.82 15.13
C PHE A 32 -10.42 0.14 13.91
N THR A 33 -10.27 -1.17 13.78
CA THR A 33 -10.85 -1.95 12.68
C THR A 33 -12.38 -1.89 12.72
N LEU A 34 -12.97 -2.04 13.90
CA LEU A 34 -14.42 -1.94 14.07
C LEU A 34 -14.95 -0.57 13.67
N VAL A 35 -14.31 0.52 14.14
CA VAL A 35 -14.68 1.89 13.77
C VAL A 35 -14.55 2.08 12.25
N GLY A 36 -13.46 1.62 11.65
CA GLY A 36 -13.28 1.67 10.20
C GLY A 36 -14.39 0.93 9.43
N LEU A 37 -14.76 -0.27 9.87
CA LEU A 37 -15.84 -1.05 9.27
C LEU A 37 -17.22 -0.41 9.45
N VAL A 38 -17.50 0.18 10.62
CA VAL A 38 -18.76 0.90 10.87
C VAL A 38 -18.83 2.14 10.00
N LEU A 39 -17.76 2.95 9.94
CA LEU A 39 -17.70 4.12 9.07
C LEU A 39 -17.89 3.73 7.61
N PHE A 40 -17.26 2.65 7.16
CA PHE A 40 -17.44 2.13 5.80
C PHE A 40 -18.89 1.67 5.55
N TYR A 41 -19.47 0.87 6.45
CA TYR A 41 -20.87 0.41 6.34
C TYR A 41 -21.84 1.60 6.25
N LEU A 42 -21.60 2.65 7.04
CA LEU A 42 -22.41 3.87 7.03
C LEU A 42 -22.14 4.79 5.85
N SER A 43 -21.10 4.54 5.05
CA SER A 43 -20.68 5.39 3.92
C SER A 43 -20.83 4.74 2.56
N SER A 44 -20.99 3.42 2.51
CA SER A 44 -21.09 2.63 1.28
C SER A 44 -22.53 2.23 0.99
N ASP A 45 -22.90 2.25 -0.29
CA ASP A 45 -24.17 1.73 -0.79
C ASP A 45 -24.00 0.29 -1.33
N TRP A 46 -22.81 -0.30 -1.10
CA TRP A 46 -22.42 -1.65 -1.51
C TRP A 46 -22.35 -1.86 -3.02
N ASP A 47 -22.16 -0.77 -3.78
CA ASP A 47 -21.85 -0.84 -5.20
C ASP A 47 -20.45 -1.44 -5.41
N PHE A 48 -20.22 -2.07 -6.57
CA PHE A 48 -18.92 -2.67 -6.91
C PHE A 48 -17.75 -1.68 -6.80
N SER A 49 -17.99 -0.39 -7.10
CA SER A 49 -16.98 0.66 -7.01
C SER A 49 -16.46 0.92 -5.59
N MET A 50 -17.17 0.46 -4.54
CA MET A 50 -16.69 0.49 -3.14
C MET A 50 -15.34 -0.22 -2.95
N LEU A 51 -15.00 -1.16 -3.85
CA LEU A 51 -13.73 -1.90 -3.80
C LEU A 51 -12.51 -0.98 -3.86
N LEU A 52 -12.60 0.14 -4.57
CA LEU A 52 -11.53 1.11 -4.65
C LEU A 52 -11.35 1.86 -3.32
N THR A 53 -12.45 2.15 -2.61
CA THR A 53 -12.40 2.70 -1.25
C THR A 53 -11.82 1.71 -0.25
N ILE A 54 -12.23 0.43 -0.30
CA ILE A 54 -11.67 -0.63 0.54
C ILE A 54 -10.16 -0.76 0.30
N SER A 55 -9.74 -0.75 -0.97
CA SER A 55 -8.32 -0.73 -1.35
C SER A 55 -7.57 0.40 -0.67
N SER A 56 -8.07 1.64 -0.73
CA SER A 56 -7.44 2.80 -0.08
C SER A 56 -7.38 2.64 1.45
N MET A 57 -8.46 2.16 2.08
CA MET A 57 -8.50 1.94 3.54
C MET A 57 -7.46 0.92 4.02
N ILE A 58 -7.29 -0.19 3.30
CA ILE A 58 -6.27 -1.21 3.61
C ILE A 58 -4.86 -0.63 3.46
N SER A 59 -4.63 0.16 2.41
CA SER A 59 -3.36 0.85 2.19
C SER A 59 -3.05 1.83 3.33
N MET A 60 -4.00 2.72 3.66
CA MET A 60 -3.92 3.70 4.74
C MET A 60 -3.61 3.02 6.09
N PHE A 61 -4.31 1.92 6.39
CA PHE A 61 -4.06 1.15 7.60
C PHE A 61 -2.62 0.63 7.67
N SER A 62 -2.10 0.15 6.54
CA SER A 62 -0.71 -0.32 6.44
C SER A 62 0.28 0.81 6.75
N PHE A 63 0.05 2.02 6.22
CA PHE A 63 0.85 3.20 6.58
C PHE A 63 0.78 3.51 8.08
N LEU A 64 -0.41 3.47 8.67
CA LEU A 64 -0.62 3.76 10.09
C LEU A 64 0.16 2.78 10.97
N MET A 65 0.13 1.48 10.64
CA MET A 65 0.92 0.47 11.35
C MET A 65 2.41 0.79 11.38
N VAL A 66 2.97 1.27 10.25
CA VAL A 66 4.38 1.66 10.17
C VAL A 66 4.67 2.86 11.06
N VAL A 67 3.84 3.92 10.98
CA VAL A 67 4.00 5.12 11.81
C VAL A 67 3.95 4.79 13.30
N VAL A 68 2.94 4.03 13.73
CA VAL A 68 2.81 3.57 15.13
C VAL A 68 4.04 2.77 15.53
N LYS A 69 4.49 1.83 14.70
CA LYS A 69 5.65 1.00 15.04
C LYS A 69 6.94 1.81 15.17
N ILE A 70 7.19 2.78 14.28
CA ILE A 70 8.35 3.67 14.37
C ILE A 70 8.26 4.49 15.66
N GLU A 71 7.10 5.05 15.98
CA GLU A 71 6.92 5.86 17.20
C GLU A 71 7.05 5.04 18.48
N THR A 72 6.57 3.80 18.53
CA THR A 72 6.73 2.95 19.71
C THR A 72 8.18 2.48 19.88
N SER A 73 8.87 2.15 18.78
CA SER A 73 10.25 1.65 18.82
C SER A 73 11.33 2.74 18.80
N LYS A 74 10.96 3.99 18.50
CA LYS A 74 11.86 5.14 18.29
C LYS A 74 12.98 4.85 17.28
N SER A 75 12.69 4.06 16.26
CA SER A 75 13.65 3.60 15.25
C SER A 75 13.00 3.43 13.87
N VAL A 76 13.76 3.77 12.83
CA VAL A 76 13.41 3.56 11.41
C VAL A 76 14.30 2.50 10.74
N SER A 77 14.99 1.67 11.53
CA SER A 77 15.75 0.54 10.97
C SER A 77 14.81 -0.37 10.16
N GLY A 78 15.32 -0.89 9.04
CA GLY A 78 14.54 -1.74 8.13
C GLY A 78 13.54 -1.02 7.22
N VAL A 79 13.37 0.31 7.35
CA VAL A 79 12.44 1.11 6.53
C VAL A 79 13.18 1.75 5.35
N SER A 80 12.70 1.55 4.13
CA SER A 80 13.18 2.26 2.94
C SER A 80 12.54 3.64 2.86
N LEU A 81 13.30 4.70 3.15
CA LEU A 81 12.88 6.09 2.95
C LEU A 81 12.44 6.32 1.51
N LYS A 82 13.17 5.75 0.55
CA LYS A 82 12.94 5.92 -0.89
C LYS A 82 11.57 5.41 -1.34
N MET A 83 11.10 4.31 -0.76
CA MET A 83 9.73 3.83 -0.99
C MET A 83 8.70 4.83 -0.47
N PHE A 84 8.89 5.36 0.74
CA PHE A 84 7.94 6.32 1.32
C PHE A 84 7.94 7.66 0.59
N GLU A 85 9.06 8.11 0.01
CA GLU A 85 9.10 9.29 -0.86
C GLU A 85 8.26 9.10 -2.13
N CYS A 86 8.36 7.94 -2.77
CA CYS A 86 7.50 7.57 -3.88
C CYS A 86 6.03 7.55 -3.45
N TYR A 87 5.68 6.95 -2.31
CA TYR A 87 4.29 6.93 -1.82
C TYR A 87 3.75 8.32 -1.48
N THR A 88 4.56 9.21 -0.89
CA THR A 88 4.17 10.62 -0.66
C THR A 88 3.80 11.28 -1.98
N LEU A 89 4.58 11.06 -3.03
CA LEU A 89 4.30 11.63 -4.35
C LEU A 89 3.06 10.99 -5.00
N VAL A 90 2.90 9.68 -4.89
CA VAL A 90 1.69 8.96 -5.35
C VAL A 90 0.43 9.56 -4.72
N SER A 91 0.37 9.68 -3.40
CA SER A 91 -0.82 10.20 -2.72
C SER A 91 -1.05 11.68 -3.02
N ALA A 92 0.01 12.49 -3.12
CA ALA A 92 -0.12 13.90 -3.50
C ALA A 92 -0.70 14.06 -4.91
N CYS A 93 -0.17 13.33 -5.89
CA CYS A 93 -0.65 13.37 -7.28
C CYS A 93 -2.08 12.83 -7.42
N ARG A 94 -2.44 11.79 -6.69
CA ARG A 94 -3.81 11.29 -6.65
C ARG A 94 -4.77 12.34 -6.12
N LEU A 95 -4.47 12.96 -4.98
CA LEU A 95 -5.31 14.00 -4.37
C LEU A 95 -5.49 15.22 -5.27
N MET A 96 -4.45 15.64 -5.98
CA MET A 96 -4.56 16.71 -6.99
C MET A 96 -5.60 16.40 -8.07
N SER A 97 -5.85 15.12 -8.35
CA SER A 97 -6.83 14.71 -9.35
C SER A 97 -8.23 14.42 -8.81
N ILE A 98 -8.36 14.03 -7.54
CA ILE A 98 -9.64 13.56 -6.99
C ILE A 98 -10.31 14.56 -6.04
N ILE A 99 -9.58 15.54 -5.51
CA ILE A 99 -10.19 16.60 -4.68
C ILE A 99 -10.98 17.59 -5.54
N PRO A 100 -10.45 18.12 -6.65
CA PRO A 100 -11.15 19.15 -7.43
C PRO A 100 -12.11 18.57 -8.48
N PHE A 101 -12.04 17.25 -8.74
CA PHE A 101 -12.73 16.60 -9.84
C PHE A 101 -13.26 15.22 -9.43
N GLU A 102 -14.33 14.79 -10.09
CA GLU A 102 -15.05 13.55 -9.75
C GLU A 102 -14.75 12.39 -10.73
N GLY A 103 -14.05 12.64 -11.85
CA GLY A 103 -13.93 11.69 -12.95
C GLY A 103 -13.18 10.39 -12.62
N TYR A 104 -12.43 10.34 -11.53
CA TYR A 104 -11.73 9.15 -11.06
C TYR A 104 -12.16 8.69 -9.65
N LEU A 105 -13.23 9.27 -9.11
CA LEU A 105 -13.78 8.83 -7.83
C LEU A 105 -14.53 7.49 -8.01
N PRO A 106 -14.55 6.64 -6.97
CA PRO A 106 -15.52 5.56 -6.90
C PRO A 106 -16.94 6.14 -7.04
N TYR A 107 -17.80 5.48 -7.82
CA TYR A 107 -19.20 5.90 -7.98
C TYR A 107 -20.04 5.66 -6.72
N ASP A 108 -19.67 4.67 -5.91
CA ASP A 108 -20.24 4.41 -4.58
C ASP A 108 -20.15 5.66 -3.71
N ARG A 109 -21.14 5.89 -2.84
CA ARG A 109 -21.18 7.05 -1.93
C ARG A 109 -19.96 7.18 -1.01
N SER A 110 -19.21 6.11 -0.79
CA SER A 110 -17.93 6.17 -0.08
C SER A 110 -16.86 6.95 -0.86
N GLY A 111 -17.02 7.09 -2.17
CA GLY A 111 -16.19 7.93 -3.04
C GLY A 111 -16.29 9.42 -2.74
N ASP A 112 -17.47 9.90 -2.30
CA ASP A 112 -17.76 11.33 -2.09
C ASP A 112 -16.82 12.00 -1.08
N TRP A 113 -16.42 11.28 -0.03
CA TRP A 113 -15.58 11.85 1.02
C TRP A 113 -14.62 10.83 1.64
N LEU A 114 -15.05 9.58 1.82
CA LEU A 114 -14.25 8.58 2.54
C LEU A 114 -13.01 8.17 1.74
N TYR A 115 -13.15 7.98 0.43
CA TYR A 115 -12.02 7.72 -0.46
C TYR A 115 -10.99 8.87 -0.45
N GLN A 116 -11.46 10.12 -0.58
CA GLN A 116 -10.58 11.29 -0.53
C GLN A 116 -9.90 11.44 0.83
N LEU A 117 -10.64 11.25 1.93
CA LEU A 117 -10.12 11.33 3.30
C LEU A 117 -9.04 10.28 3.55
N THR A 118 -9.26 9.05 3.10
CA THR A 118 -8.30 7.94 3.28
C THR A 118 -7.01 8.17 2.50
N GLU A 119 -7.09 8.72 1.29
CA GLU A 119 -5.91 9.14 0.52
C GLU A 119 -5.19 10.33 1.17
N ALA A 120 -5.92 11.30 1.73
CA ALA A 120 -5.36 12.44 2.45
C ALA A 120 -4.62 12.01 3.73
N ILE A 121 -5.21 11.10 4.51
CA ILE A 121 -4.54 10.51 5.69
C ILE A 121 -3.30 9.71 5.25
N SER A 122 -3.38 8.96 4.16
CA SER A 122 -2.23 8.21 3.61
C SER A 122 -1.07 9.14 3.23
N LEU A 123 -1.36 10.29 2.60
CA LEU A 123 -0.34 11.31 2.32
C LEU A 123 0.36 11.78 3.60
N CYS A 124 -0.42 12.15 4.63
CA CYS A 124 0.11 12.61 5.90
C CYS A 124 0.96 11.53 6.59
N LEU A 125 0.51 10.28 6.60
CA LEU A 125 1.24 9.16 7.19
C LEU A 125 2.54 8.87 6.43
N ALA A 126 2.50 8.81 5.09
CA ALA A 126 3.70 8.61 4.27
C ALA A 126 4.72 9.74 4.48
N GLY A 127 4.27 11.01 4.47
CA GLY A 127 5.10 12.16 4.77
C GLY A 127 5.68 12.15 6.19
N THR A 128 4.92 11.64 7.17
CA THR A 128 5.40 11.45 8.55
C THR A 128 6.54 10.43 8.59
N VAL A 129 6.44 9.32 7.87
CA VAL A 129 7.54 8.33 7.77
C VAL A 129 8.78 8.96 7.11
N VAL A 130 8.60 9.78 6.07
CA VAL A 130 9.71 10.53 5.45
C VAL A 130 10.37 11.47 6.47
N TYR A 131 9.59 12.22 7.25
CA TYR A 131 10.08 13.08 8.33
C TYR A 131 10.84 12.28 9.40
N PHE A 132 10.32 11.11 9.80
CA PHE A 132 10.98 10.22 10.74
C PHE A 132 12.35 9.76 10.25
N CYS A 133 12.45 9.36 8.99
CA CYS A 133 13.71 8.91 8.39
C CYS A 133 14.73 10.04 8.21
N ARG A 134 14.27 11.24 7.79
CA ARG A 134 15.16 12.36 7.46
C ARG A 134 15.57 13.20 8.68
N VAL A 135 14.72 13.28 9.70
CA VAL A 135 14.89 14.21 10.82
C VAL A 135 14.84 13.50 12.16
N ARG A 136 13.67 13.01 12.57
CA ARG A 136 13.40 12.65 13.98
C ARG A 136 14.17 11.42 14.49
N TYR A 137 14.31 10.39 13.65
CA TYR A 137 14.96 9.11 13.97
C TYR A 137 16.09 8.78 12.98
N ARG A 138 16.62 9.80 12.28
CA ARG A 138 17.66 9.69 11.26
C ARG A 138 18.86 8.84 11.68
N ALA A 139 19.24 8.88 12.96
CA ALA A 139 20.37 8.11 13.48
C ALA A 139 20.24 6.58 13.29
N THR A 140 19.01 6.07 13.17
CA THR A 140 18.71 4.64 12.97
C THR A 140 18.45 4.26 11.50
N TYR A 141 18.49 5.25 10.60
CA TYR A 141 18.23 5.03 9.17
C TYR A 141 19.43 4.36 8.49
N GLU A 142 19.19 3.21 7.86
CA GLU A 142 20.22 2.37 7.24
C GLU A 142 20.46 2.75 5.76
N ALA A 143 20.99 3.96 5.52
CA ALA A 143 21.23 4.50 4.17
C ALA A 143 22.11 3.60 3.27
N GLY A 144 23.06 2.86 3.86
CA GLY A 144 23.91 1.91 3.13
C GLY A 144 23.13 0.72 2.55
N ALA A 145 21.98 0.38 3.14
CA ALA A 145 21.08 -0.65 2.63
C ALA A 145 20.07 -0.06 1.62
N ASP A 146 19.52 1.12 1.90
CA ASP A 146 18.52 1.77 1.05
C ASP A 146 19.16 2.49 -0.15
N THR A 147 19.72 1.73 -1.09
CA THR A 147 20.55 2.22 -2.21
C THR A 147 19.84 2.22 -3.57
N PHE A 148 18.58 1.80 -3.63
CA PHE A 148 17.78 1.79 -4.86
C PHE A 148 17.66 3.19 -5.50
N LYS A 149 17.70 3.31 -6.83
CA LYS A 149 17.65 4.62 -7.50
C LYS A 149 16.21 5.02 -7.86
N HIS A 150 15.41 5.30 -6.84
CA HIS A 150 13.95 5.52 -6.96
C HIS A 150 13.55 6.70 -7.87
N VAL A 151 14.43 7.70 -8.06
CA VAL A 151 14.20 8.82 -8.98
C VAL A 151 13.95 8.35 -10.41
N TYR A 152 14.57 7.24 -10.86
CA TYR A 152 14.26 6.68 -12.18
C TYR A 152 12.83 6.15 -12.26
N LEU A 153 12.30 5.56 -11.19
CA LEU A 153 10.89 5.14 -11.16
C LEU A 153 9.97 6.35 -11.31
N MET A 154 10.26 7.42 -10.56
CA MET A 154 9.51 8.67 -10.61
C MET A 154 9.52 9.29 -12.01
N ILE A 155 10.66 9.30 -12.70
CA ILE A 155 10.77 9.88 -14.05
C ILE A 155 10.09 8.99 -15.09
N ILE A 156 10.34 7.66 -15.07
CA ILE A 156 9.76 6.73 -16.06
C ILE A 156 8.24 6.71 -15.94
N ALA A 157 7.70 6.63 -14.73
CA ALA A 157 6.26 6.67 -14.52
C ALA A 157 5.63 7.99 -15.01
N LEU A 158 6.33 9.12 -14.84
CA LEU A 158 5.84 10.43 -15.31
C LEU A 158 5.80 10.48 -16.84
N VAL A 159 6.87 10.04 -17.51
CA VAL A 159 6.93 9.98 -18.97
C VAL A 159 5.81 9.09 -19.50
N LEU A 160 5.59 7.92 -18.91
CA LEU A 160 4.51 7.02 -19.31
C LEU A 160 3.14 7.65 -19.08
N ALA A 161 2.90 8.34 -17.96
CA ALA A 161 1.63 9.00 -17.68
C ALA A 161 1.35 10.17 -18.64
N VAL A 162 2.37 10.93 -19.04
CA VAL A 162 2.21 11.98 -20.05
C VAL A 162 1.78 11.40 -21.41
N ILE A 163 2.29 10.22 -21.78
CA ILE A 163 1.97 9.57 -23.06
C ILE A 163 0.63 8.84 -23.01
N PHE A 164 0.38 8.08 -21.94
CA PHE A 164 -0.76 7.20 -21.78
C PHE A 164 -1.59 7.65 -20.55
N HIS A 165 -2.48 8.62 -20.73
CA HIS A 165 -3.45 9.05 -19.71
C HIS A 165 -4.88 9.14 -20.27
N PRO A 166 -5.92 8.93 -19.43
CA PRO A 166 -7.32 9.10 -19.83
C PRO A 166 -7.70 10.59 -19.91
N SER A 167 -8.99 10.89 -20.04
CA SER A 167 -9.49 12.28 -19.96
C SER A 167 -10.81 12.41 -19.20
N LEU A 168 -10.98 11.63 -18.13
CA LEU A 168 -12.23 11.63 -17.37
C LEU A 168 -12.49 12.96 -16.65
N ASN A 169 -11.45 13.70 -16.27
CA ASN A 169 -11.60 15.01 -15.63
C ASN A 169 -11.75 16.17 -16.62
N ALA A 170 -11.60 15.92 -17.93
CA ALA A 170 -11.49 16.95 -18.96
C ALA A 170 -10.44 18.06 -18.63
N PHE A 171 -9.45 17.73 -17.80
CA PHE A 171 -8.40 18.64 -17.35
C PHE A 171 -7.07 17.88 -17.31
N MET A 172 -6.31 18.04 -18.39
CA MET A 172 -5.11 17.26 -18.69
C MET A 172 -4.11 17.14 -17.51
N PRO A 173 -3.79 18.19 -16.74
CA PRO A 173 -2.88 18.05 -15.60
C PRO A 173 -3.40 17.11 -14.51
N ALA A 174 -4.71 17.11 -14.22
CA ALA A 174 -5.30 16.18 -13.26
C ALA A 174 -5.32 14.74 -13.80
N ASP A 175 -5.69 14.55 -15.06
CA ASP A 175 -5.68 13.24 -15.72
C ASP A 175 -4.26 12.61 -15.71
N ILE A 176 -3.24 13.42 -15.99
CA ILE A 176 -1.83 12.99 -15.90
C ILE A 176 -1.46 12.70 -14.45
N ALA A 177 -1.85 13.54 -13.48
CA ALA A 177 -1.51 13.33 -12.07
C ALA A 177 -2.10 12.03 -11.52
N TRP A 178 -3.35 11.72 -11.85
CA TRP A 178 -3.98 10.44 -11.50
C TRP A 178 -3.24 9.26 -12.10
N THR A 179 -2.94 9.34 -13.41
CA THR A 179 -2.27 8.26 -14.11
C THR A 179 -0.85 8.05 -13.61
N TYR A 180 -0.16 9.15 -13.31
CA TYR A 180 1.17 9.13 -12.72
C TYR A 180 1.18 8.46 -11.36
N ALA A 181 0.21 8.78 -10.50
CA ALA A 181 0.06 8.12 -9.21
C ALA A 181 -0.11 6.60 -9.37
N LEU A 182 -0.98 6.15 -10.29
CA LEU A 182 -1.21 4.73 -10.55
C LEU A 182 0.04 4.03 -11.09
N TYR A 183 0.73 4.64 -12.06
CA TYR A 183 1.92 4.04 -12.68
C TYR A 183 3.11 4.00 -11.72
N LEU A 184 3.36 5.08 -10.97
CA LEU A 184 4.44 5.09 -9.98
C LEU A 184 4.15 4.07 -8.87
N GLU A 185 2.92 4.01 -8.38
CA GLU A 185 2.52 3.07 -7.32
C GLU A 185 2.80 1.61 -7.70
N SER A 186 2.68 1.25 -8.99
CA SER A 186 2.96 -0.11 -9.48
C SER A 186 4.36 -0.61 -9.18
N VAL A 187 5.33 0.30 -9.01
CA VAL A 187 6.75 0.00 -8.80
C VAL A 187 7.30 0.57 -7.49
N THR A 188 6.48 1.31 -6.72
CA THR A 188 6.90 1.99 -5.50
C THR A 188 7.46 1.05 -4.42
N VAL A 189 7.06 -0.23 -4.40
CA VAL A 189 7.54 -1.21 -3.40
C VAL A 189 8.98 -1.71 -3.64
N LEU A 190 9.53 -1.51 -4.85
CA LEU A 190 10.86 -2.01 -5.24
C LEU A 190 12.00 -1.57 -4.32
N PRO A 191 12.10 -0.30 -3.85
CA PRO A 191 13.17 0.11 -2.94
C PRO A 191 13.20 -0.71 -1.64
N GLN A 192 12.03 -1.06 -1.09
CA GLN A 192 11.94 -1.86 0.13
C GLN A 192 12.30 -3.33 -0.09
N LEU A 193 11.83 -3.92 -1.20
CA LEU A 193 12.19 -5.30 -1.58
C LEU A 193 13.70 -5.42 -1.83
N PHE A 194 14.29 -4.43 -2.51
CA PHE A 194 15.73 -4.37 -2.74
C PHE A 194 16.52 -4.23 -1.43
N MET A 195 16.02 -3.41 -0.49
CA MET A 195 16.62 -3.25 0.83
C MET A 195 16.64 -4.57 1.61
N PHE A 196 15.55 -5.35 1.58
CA PHE A 196 15.50 -6.68 2.21
C PHE A 196 16.56 -7.63 1.65
N GLN A 197 16.65 -7.74 0.32
CA GLN A 197 17.65 -8.58 -0.34
C GLN A 197 19.07 -8.16 0.04
N LYS A 198 19.35 -6.86 0.06
CA LYS A 198 20.68 -6.34 0.40
C LYS A 198 21.07 -6.57 1.85
N GLN A 199 20.11 -6.50 2.78
CA GLN A 199 20.39 -6.71 4.21
C GLN A 199 20.42 -8.19 4.61
N GLY A 200 19.75 -9.07 3.85
CA GLY A 200 19.55 -10.48 4.24
C GLY A 200 18.68 -10.65 5.50
N LYS A 201 18.04 -9.57 5.98
CA LYS A 201 17.15 -9.55 7.14
C LYS A 201 15.91 -8.74 6.80
N VAL A 202 14.80 -9.12 7.43
CA VAL A 202 13.50 -8.48 7.23
C VAL A 202 12.86 -8.18 8.57
N GLN A 203 12.23 -7.01 8.70
CA GLN A 203 11.48 -6.64 9.88
C GLN A 203 10.00 -6.96 9.70
N ALA A 204 9.37 -7.49 10.74
CA ALA A 204 7.99 -7.96 10.66
C ALA A 204 7.01 -6.85 10.25
N PHE A 205 7.13 -5.65 10.81
CA PHE A 205 6.20 -4.57 10.51
C PHE A 205 6.28 -4.08 9.05
N THR A 206 7.48 -4.02 8.47
CA THR A 206 7.64 -3.71 7.04
C THR A 206 7.11 -4.83 6.16
N SER A 207 7.19 -6.09 6.60
CA SER A 207 6.55 -7.20 5.88
C SER A 207 5.03 -7.10 5.92
N HIS A 208 4.44 -6.81 7.08
CA HIS A 208 3.01 -6.61 7.24
C HIS A 208 2.51 -5.42 6.41
N PHE A 209 3.31 -4.34 6.34
CA PHE A 209 3.04 -3.22 5.45
C PHE A 209 2.96 -3.66 3.98
N LEU A 210 3.97 -4.37 3.47
CA LEU A 210 3.98 -4.83 2.08
C LEU A 210 2.84 -5.82 1.79
N ALA A 211 2.51 -6.69 2.75
CA ALA A 211 1.37 -7.60 2.62
C ALA A 211 0.03 -6.85 2.54
N GLY A 212 -0.15 -5.82 3.37
CA GLY A 212 -1.33 -4.96 3.32
C GLY A 212 -1.42 -4.15 2.03
N GLN A 213 -0.29 -3.60 1.55
CA GLN A 213 -0.22 -2.96 0.23
C GLN A 213 -0.59 -3.94 -0.87
N ALA A 214 -0.08 -5.17 -0.86
CA ALA A 214 -0.45 -6.18 -1.85
C ALA A 214 -1.94 -6.52 -1.84
N LEU A 215 -2.54 -6.69 -0.66
CA LEU A 215 -3.98 -6.91 -0.53
C LEU A 215 -4.79 -5.74 -1.10
N SER A 216 -4.40 -4.50 -0.77
CA SER A 216 -4.98 -3.29 -1.36
C SER A 216 -4.93 -3.34 -2.89
N ARG A 217 -3.80 -3.74 -3.47
CA ARG A 217 -3.65 -3.85 -4.92
C ARG A 217 -4.47 -4.95 -5.56
N VAL A 218 -4.70 -6.07 -4.88
CA VAL A 218 -5.64 -7.08 -5.36
C VAL A 218 -7.06 -6.52 -5.45
N CYS A 219 -7.52 -5.77 -4.44
CA CYS A 219 -8.83 -5.11 -4.48
C CYS A 219 -8.92 -4.10 -5.63
N SER A 220 -7.89 -3.25 -5.81
CA SER A 220 -7.81 -2.32 -6.93
C SER A 220 -7.83 -3.03 -8.28
N PHE A 221 -7.05 -4.10 -8.43
CA PHE A 221 -6.97 -4.86 -9.68
C PHE A 221 -8.34 -5.45 -10.05
N ILE A 222 -9.07 -6.00 -9.08
CA ILE A 222 -10.43 -6.54 -9.31
C ILE A 222 -11.37 -5.43 -9.79
N PHE A 223 -11.33 -4.25 -9.16
CA PHE A 223 -12.14 -3.11 -9.58
C PHE A 223 -11.83 -2.72 -11.03
N TRP A 224 -10.55 -2.48 -11.35
CA TRP A 224 -10.16 -2.06 -12.68
C TRP A 224 -10.34 -3.14 -13.75
N TRP A 225 -10.24 -4.42 -13.41
CA TRP A 225 -10.56 -5.50 -14.33
C TRP A 225 -11.98 -5.40 -14.89
N SER A 226 -12.93 -4.92 -14.08
CA SER A 226 -14.31 -4.67 -14.51
C SER A 226 -14.46 -3.35 -15.28
N SER A 227 -13.79 -2.29 -14.83
CA SER A 227 -14.05 -0.91 -15.30
C SER A 227 -13.00 -0.32 -16.25
N TYR A 228 -11.92 -1.03 -16.59
CA TYR A 228 -10.82 -0.45 -17.39
C TYR A 228 -11.26 0.12 -18.74
N LYS A 229 -12.35 -0.39 -19.33
CA LYS A 229 -12.85 0.09 -20.61
C LYS A 229 -13.34 1.53 -20.55
N GLU A 230 -13.79 1.98 -19.37
CA GLU A 230 -14.26 3.35 -19.12
C GLU A 230 -13.13 4.38 -19.26
N LEU A 231 -11.86 3.94 -19.11
CA LEU A 231 -10.68 4.79 -19.29
C LEU A 231 -10.31 5.03 -20.76
N ASN A 232 -10.91 4.27 -21.69
CA ASN A 232 -10.58 4.39 -23.10
C ASN A 232 -11.42 5.47 -23.77
N ASP A 233 -10.77 6.34 -24.56
CA ASP A 233 -11.45 7.28 -25.45
C ASP A 233 -11.14 6.97 -26.91
N PRO A 234 -12.06 6.34 -27.67
CA PRO A 234 -11.85 6.00 -29.08
C PRO A 234 -11.61 7.21 -29.99
N LYS A 235 -11.96 8.43 -29.56
CA LYS A 235 -11.76 9.65 -30.36
C LYS A 235 -10.29 10.00 -30.54
N TYR A 236 -9.42 9.55 -29.63
CA TYR A 236 -7.99 9.85 -29.65
C TYR A 236 -7.18 8.55 -29.73
N PRO A 237 -6.31 8.36 -30.74
CA PRO A 237 -5.58 7.10 -30.94
C PRO A 237 -4.79 6.60 -29.73
N THR A 238 -4.13 7.51 -29.00
CA THR A 238 -3.35 7.16 -27.80
C THR A 238 -4.23 6.81 -26.60
N LYS A 239 -5.43 7.42 -26.50
CA LYS A 239 -6.36 7.22 -25.40
C LYS A 239 -7.29 6.03 -25.59
N ALA A 240 -7.42 5.52 -26.81
CA ALA A 240 -8.24 4.36 -27.13
C ALA A 240 -7.81 3.08 -26.40
N TYR A 241 -6.59 3.04 -25.85
CA TYR A 241 -6.02 1.85 -25.21
C TYR A 241 -5.49 2.07 -23.78
N VAL A 242 -5.76 3.23 -23.16
CA VAL A 242 -5.23 3.56 -21.83
C VAL A 242 -5.72 2.60 -20.76
N GLY A 243 -6.95 2.13 -20.84
CA GLY A 243 -7.49 1.11 -19.94
C GLY A 243 -6.66 -0.17 -19.94
N TYR A 244 -6.20 -0.63 -21.10
CA TYR A 244 -5.32 -1.81 -21.19
C TYR A 244 -3.94 -1.54 -20.56
N TRP A 245 -3.41 -0.33 -20.73
CA TRP A 245 -2.18 0.09 -20.07
C TRP A 245 -2.30 0.12 -18.55
N VAL A 246 -3.42 0.63 -18.02
CA VAL A 246 -3.72 0.61 -16.58
C VAL A 246 -3.78 -0.82 -16.05
N MET A 247 -4.40 -1.74 -16.80
CA MET A 247 -4.42 -3.17 -16.42
C MET A 247 -3.04 -3.81 -16.45
N LEU A 248 -2.21 -3.48 -17.45
CA LEU A 248 -0.83 -3.94 -17.52
C LEU A 248 -0.02 -3.48 -16.30
N MET A 249 -0.14 -2.21 -15.90
CA MET A 249 0.58 -1.66 -14.74
C MET A 249 0.11 -2.29 -13.42
N GLN A 250 -1.18 -2.55 -13.27
CA GLN A 250 -1.67 -3.24 -12.07
C GLN A 250 -1.25 -4.71 -12.03
N LEU A 251 -1.23 -5.39 -13.17
CA LEU A 251 -0.68 -6.74 -13.25
C LEU A 251 0.82 -6.76 -12.91
N LEU A 252 1.60 -5.81 -13.45
CA LEU A 252 3.01 -5.64 -13.14
C LEU A 252 3.23 -5.51 -11.63
N GLN A 253 2.40 -4.70 -10.97
CA GLN A 253 2.49 -4.51 -9.53
C GLN A 253 2.30 -5.82 -8.75
N LEU A 254 1.30 -6.62 -9.12
CA LEU A 254 1.06 -7.93 -8.49
C LEU A 254 2.21 -8.91 -8.74
N ILE A 255 2.81 -8.90 -9.94
CA ILE A 255 3.98 -9.72 -10.27
C ILE A 255 5.19 -9.31 -9.43
N VAL A 256 5.46 -8.00 -9.32
CA VAL A 256 6.58 -7.46 -8.53
C VAL A 256 6.49 -7.90 -7.06
N MET A 257 5.29 -7.94 -6.50
CA MET A 257 5.08 -8.40 -5.11
C MET A 257 4.91 -9.91 -4.97
N GLY A 258 4.72 -10.64 -6.07
CA GLY A 258 4.27 -12.04 -6.07
C GLY A 258 5.20 -12.97 -5.29
N ASP A 259 6.50 -12.87 -5.53
CA ASP A 259 7.53 -13.66 -4.84
C ASP A 259 7.53 -13.39 -3.32
N PHE A 260 7.56 -12.12 -2.93
CA PHE A 260 7.49 -11.72 -1.52
C PHE A 260 6.21 -12.24 -0.85
N ILE A 261 5.06 -12.11 -1.50
CA ILE A 261 3.77 -12.54 -0.93
C ILE A 261 3.69 -14.06 -0.81
N TYR A 262 4.25 -14.81 -1.77
CA TYR A 262 4.35 -16.26 -1.69
C TYR A 262 5.10 -16.70 -0.43
N HIS A 263 6.30 -16.16 -0.19
CA HIS A 263 7.08 -16.50 1.00
C HIS A 263 6.41 -15.98 2.29
N TYR A 264 5.79 -14.81 2.26
CA TYR A 264 5.05 -14.26 3.40
C TYR A 264 3.90 -15.20 3.83
N ILE A 265 3.12 -15.70 2.87
CA ILE A 265 2.03 -16.66 3.14
C ILE A 265 2.60 -17.98 3.66
N ASN A 266 3.72 -18.47 3.11
CA ASN A 266 4.36 -19.68 3.59
C ASN A 266 4.85 -19.57 5.04
N CYS A 267 5.43 -18.42 5.45
CA CYS A 267 5.75 -18.15 6.85
C CYS A 267 4.51 -18.31 7.74
N LEU A 268 3.39 -17.68 7.37
CA LEU A 268 2.15 -17.75 8.12
C LEU A 268 1.59 -19.18 8.22
N ARG A 269 1.56 -19.91 7.09
CA ARG A 269 1.07 -21.30 7.03
C ARG A 269 1.92 -22.24 7.88
N LYS A 270 3.24 -22.05 7.89
CA LYS A 270 4.17 -22.84 8.71
C LYS A 270 4.25 -22.36 10.16
N GLY A 271 3.64 -21.22 10.51
CA GLY A 271 3.72 -20.62 11.84
C GLY A 271 5.11 -20.07 12.20
N VAL A 272 5.94 -19.81 11.18
CA VAL A 272 7.30 -19.27 11.32
C VAL A 272 7.23 -17.74 11.28
N PRO A 273 8.00 -17.01 12.12
CA PRO A 273 8.04 -15.56 12.07
C PRO A 273 8.42 -15.03 10.69
N VAL A 274 7.71 -14.01 10.22
CA VAL A 274 7.94 -13.37 8.89
C VAL A 274 9.31 -12.71 8.73
N THR A 275 10.10 -12.62 9.80
CA THR A 275 11.51 -12.19 9.74
C THR A 275 12.41 -13.22 9.04
N PHE A 276 11.97 -14.47 8.95
CA PHE A 276 12.67 -15.57 8.27
C PHE A 276 12.27 -15.74 6.80
N ILE A 277 11.60 -14.75 6.22
CA ILE A 277 11.07 -14.82 4.85
C ILE A 277 12.15 -15.05 3.78
N LEU A 278 13.39 -14.61 4.05
CA LEU A 278 14.54 -14.79 3.16
C LEU A 278 15.36 -16.05 3.48
N SER A 279 14.97 -16.85 4.48
CA SER A 279 15.69 -18.07 4.82
C SER A 279 15.26 -19.22 3.91
N ASP A 280 16.22 -20.06 3.49
CA ASP A 280 15.97 -21.26 2.67
C ASP A 280 15.02 -22.28 3.34
N ALA A 281 14.64 -22.05 4.60
CA ALA A 281 13.74 -22.91 5.38
C ALA A 281 12.23 -22.66 5.12
N VAL A 282 11.87 -21.58 4.41
CA VAL A 282 10.48 -21.15 4.17
C VAL A 282 10.06 -21.35 2.72
#